data_AF-A0A929F1W8-F1
#
_entry.id   AF-A0A929F1W8-F1
#
_cell.length_a   1.000
_cell.length_b   1.000
_cell.length_c   1.000
_cell.angle_alpha   90.00
_cell.angle_beta   90.00
_cell.angle_gamma   90.00
#
_symmetry.space_group_name_H-M   'P 1'
#
loop_
_entity.id
_entity.type
_entity.pdbx_description
1 polymer ?
#
loop_
_entity_poly.entity_id
_entity_poly.type
_entity_poly.pdbx_seq_one_letter_code
_entity_poly.pdbx_strand_id
1 'polypeptide(L)'
;MRIFKIRVFSKWASKAGLPDASLRAAVKEIEAGLVDAHLGGFLYKKRVAIQGGGKRGGTRTLLAYRSNDKAFFVYGYAKKLRASIKNEEEKAL
;
A
#
# COMPACT_ATOMS: atom_id res chain seq x y z
N MET A 1 3.02 14.00 -9.21
CA MET A 1 1.79 13.18 -9.09
C MET A 1 1.10 13.43 -7.74
N ARG A 2 -0.24 13.41 -7.69
CA ARG A 2 -1.00 13.58 -6.43
C ARG A 2 -1.21 12.23 -5.74
N ILE A 3 -0.99 12.18 -4.43
CA ILE A 3 -1.11 10.95 -3.62
C ILE A 3 -2.23 11.15 -2.61
N PHE A 4 -3.17 10.21 -2.58
CA PHE A 4 -4.34 10.23 -1.73
C PHE A 4 -4.38 9.01 -0.82
N LYS A 5 -4.98 9.18 0.35
CA LYS A 5 -5.30 8.10 1.30
C LYS A 5 -6.81 8.08 1.47
N ILE A 6 -7.44 6.92 1.32
CA ILE A 6 -8.83 6.80 1.75
C ILE A 6 -8.90 6.91 3.27
N ARG A 7 -10.05 7.34 3.81
CA ARG A 7 -10.21 7.57 5.26
C ARG A 7 -9.86 6.34 6.11
N VAL A 8 -10.27 5.15 5.67
CA VAL A 8 -9.98 3.88 6.35
C VAL A 8 -8.49 3.59 6.38
N PHE A 9 -7.82 3.72 5.23
CA PHE A 9 -6.37 3.58 5.12
C PHE A 9 -5.64 4.59 5.98
N SER A 10 -6.06 5.86 6.00
CA SER A 10 -5.40 6.90 6.79
C SER A 10 -5.45 6.58 8.28
N LYS A 11 -6.60 6.13 8.81
CA LYS A 11 -6.71 5.70 10.21
C LYS A 11 -5.80 4.51 10.51
N TRP A 12 -5.75 3.54 9.60
CA TRP A 12 -4.90 2.36 9.76
C TRP A 12 -3.41 2.72 9.69
N ALA A 13 -3.00 3.56 8.74
CA ALA A 13 -1.61 3.99 8.56
C ALA A 13 -1.06 4.70 9.80
N SER A 14 -1.88 5.55 10.43
CA SER A 14 -1.53 6.19 11.71
C SER A 14 -1.32 5.15 12.82
N LYS A 15 -2.19 4.15 12.94
CA LYS A 15 -2.03 3.05 13.94
C LYS A 15 -0.84 2.14 13.63
N ALA A 16 -0.54 1.94 12.36
CA ALA A 16 0.56 1.10 11.89
C ALA A 16 1.93 1.81 11.96
N GLY A 17 2.00 3.07 12.41
CA GLY A 17 3.24 3.84 12.45
C GLY A 17 3.81 4.10 11.05
N LEU A 18 2.95 4.22 10.04
CA LEU A 18 3.34 4.37 8.65
C LEU A 18 3.39 5.85 8.27
N PRO A 19 4.57 6.48 8.22
CA PRO A 19 4.68 7.90 7.92
C PRO A 19 4.39 8.18 6.45
N ASP A 20 3.93 9.39 6.16
CA ASP A 20 3.66 9.83 4.78
C ASP A 20 4.91 9.81 3.89
N ALA A 21 6.10 9.96 4.48
CA ALA A 21 7.38 9.80 3.78
C ALA A 21 7.53 8.40 3.18
N SER A 22 7.17 7.34 3.92
CA SER A 22 7.22 5.96 3.44
C SER A 22 6.20 5.73 2.32
N LEU A 23 5.02 6.33 2.39
CA LEU A 23 4.00 6.24 1.34
C LEU A 23 4.46 6.93 0.05
N ARG A 24 5.09 8.10 0.16
CA ARG A 24 5.70 8.79 -1.00
C ARG A 24 6.83 7.97 -1.61
N ALA A 25 7.69 7.36 -0.78
CA ALA A 25 8.74 6.48 -1.26
C ALA A 25 8.17 5.27 -2.00
N ALA A 26 7.14 4.63 -1.46
CA ALA A 26 6.46 3.51 -2.11
C ALA A 26 5.90 3.87 -3.48
N VAL A 27 5.34 5.07 -3.61
CA VAL A 27 4.84 5.60 -4.88
C VAL A 27 5.97 5.85 -5.88
N LYS A 28 7.09 6.45 -5.45
CA LYS A 28 8.28 6.62 -6.31
C LYS A 28 8.84 5.29 -6.80
N GLU A 29 8.85 4.29 -5.94
CA GLU A 29 9.27 2.93 -6.33
C GLU A 29 8.32 2.35 -7.40
N ILE A 30 7.01 2.58 -7.30
CA ILE A 30 6.05 2.16 -8.33
C ILE A 30 6.24 2.93 -9.64
N GLU A 31 6.50 4.25 -9.58
CA GLU A 31 6.87 5.05 -10.76
C GLU A 31 8.15 4.53 -11.44
N ALA A 32 9.09 3.99 -10.66
CA ALA A 32 10.31 3.35 -11.16
C ALA A 32 10.11 1.88 -11.60
N GLY A 33 8.87 1.38 -11.64
CA GLY A 33 8.55 0.00 -12.02
C GLY A 33 8.85 -1.06 -10.95
N LEU A 34 9.26 -0.64 -9.75
CA LEU A 34 9.51 -1.54 -8.62
C LEU A 34 8.19 -1.85 -7.92
N VAL A 35 7.41 -2.78 -8.49
CA VAL A 35 6.13 -3.24 -7.94
C VAL A 35 6.27 -4.66 -7.39
N ASP A 36 5.58 -4.98 -6.28
CA ASP A 36 5.59 -6.37 -5.78
C ASP A 36 4.65 -7.26 -6.60
N ALA A 37 3.46 -6.74 -6.96
CA ALA A 37 2.54 -7.39 -7.87
C ALA A 37 1.58 -6.38 -8.52
N HIS A 38 1.24 -6.62 -9.78
CA HIS A 38 0.12 -5.95 -10.46
C HIS A 38 -1.09 -6.87 -10.40
N LEU A 39 -2.20 -6.38 -9.83
CA LEU A 39 -3.43 -7.14 -9.63
C LEU A 39 -4.49 -6.88 -10.72
N GLY A 40 -4.16 -6.09 -11.74
CA GLY A 40 -5.10 -5.65 -12.78
C GLY A 40 -5.85 -4.38 -12.40
N GLY A 41 -6.49 -3.73 -13.38
CA GLY A 41 -7.35 -2.57 -13.15
C GLY A 41 -6.67 -1.38 -12.45
N PHE A 42 -5.37 -1.16 -12.71
CA PHE A 42 -4.54 -0.15 -12.04
C PHE A 42 -4.27 -0.40 -10.55
N LEU A 43 -4.57 -1.61 -10.04
CA LEU A 43 -4.34 -1.99 -8.65
C LEU A 43 -2.98 -2.66 -8.49
N TYR A 44 -2.17 -2.15 -7.57
CA TYR A 44 -0.84 -2.61 -7.27
C TYR A 44 -0.72 -3.02 -5.82
N LYS A 45 0.00 -4.12 -5.59
CA LYS A 45 0.44 -4.54 -4.28
C LYS A 45 1.86 -4.04 -4.05
N LYS A 46 2.10 -3.41 -2.91
CA LYS A 46 3.40 -2.84 -2.56
C LYS A 46 3.74 -3.06 -1.10
N ARG A 47 5.00 -3.43 -0.81
CA ARG A 47 5.57 -3.44 0.54
C ARG A 47 6.07 -2.05 0.89
N VAL A 48 5.67 -1.57 2.06
CA VAL A 48 6.07 -0.26 2.59
C VAL A 48 6.75 -0.46 3.94
N ALA A 49 7.92 0.14 4.10
CA ALA A 49 8.66 0.10 5.35
C ALA A 49 7.99 0.99 6.42
N ILE A 50 7.91 0.46 7.64
CA ILE A 50 7.43 1.19 8.82
C ILE A 50 8.63 1.84 9.50
N GLN A 51 8.42 3.00 10.13
CA GLN A 51 9.48 3.67 10.87
C GLN A 51 9.96 2.80 12.05
N GLY A 52 11.28 2.67 12.24
CA GLY A 52 11.87 1.88 13.33
C GLY A 52 11.88 0.35 13.13
N GLY A 53 11.23 -0.17 12.09
CA GLY A 53 11.29 -1.58 11.70
C GLY A 53 11.86 -1.73 10.30
N GLY A 54 13.00 -2.42 10.15
CA GLY A 54 13.57 -2.70 8.82
C GLY A 54 12.57 -3.38 7.87
N LYS A 55 12.91 -3.55 6.57
CA LYS A 55 12.04 -4.17 5.54
C LYS A 55 11.38 -5.50 5.95
N ARG A 56 11.95 -6.22 6.92
CA ARG A 56 11.39 -7.47 7.50
C ARG A 56 10.11 -7.27 8.33
N GLY A 57 9.86 -6.08 8.87
CA GLY A 57 8.62 -5.69 9.57
C GLY A 57 7.64 -4.87 8.72
N GLY A 58 7.94 -4.65 7.44
CA GLY A 58 7.14 -3.79 6.55
C GLY A 58 5.70 -4.29 6.34
N THR A 59 4.77 -3.34 6.17
CA THR A 59 3.38 -3.65 5.83
C THR A 59 3.19 -3.84 4.34
N ARG A 60 2.10 -4.50 3.96
CA ARG A 60 1.67 -4.57 2.56
C ARG A 60 0.50 -3.63 2.38
N THR A 61 0.55 -2.84 1.30
CA THR A 61 -0.50 -1.92 0.92
C THR A 61 -1.03 -2.28 -0.46
N LEU A 62 -2.32 -2.00 -0.66
CA LEU A 62 -2.97 -1.98 -1.95
C LEU A 62 -3.12 -0.52 -2.37
N LEU A 63 -2.62 -0.23 -3.56
CA LEU A 63 -2.59 1.11 -4.14
C LEU A 63 -3.19 1.05 -5.54
N ALA A 64 -4.20 1.87 -5.81
CA ALA A 64 -4.59 2.18 -7.18
C ALA A 64 -3.63 3.25 -7.72
N TYR A 65 -2.91 2.96 -8.79
CA TYR A 65 -1.91 3.85 -9.36
C TYR A 65 -2.15 4.04 -10.85
N ARG A 66 -2.28 5.29 -11.26
CA ARG A 66 -2.29 5.71 -12.66
C ARG A 66 -1.09 6.58 -12.92
N SER A 67 -0.24 6.13 -13.84
CA SER A 67 0.98 6.86 -14.22
C SER A 67 0.67 8.29 -14.62
N ASN A 68 1.49 9.24 -14.14
CA ASN A 68 1.38 10.68 -14.36
C ASN A 68 0.09 11.37 -13.90
N ASP A 69 -0.81 10.67 -13.20
CA ASP A 69 -2.08 11.25 -12.72
C ASP A 69 -2.15 11.21 -11.19
N LYS A 70 -2.54 10.06 -10.62
CA LYS A 70 -2.88 9.93 -9.21
C LYS A 70 -2.54 8.55 -8.66
N ALA A 71 -2.26 8.53 -7.36
CA ALA A 71 -2.12 7.31 -6.57
C ALA A 71 -3.09 7.35 -5.38
N PHE A 72 -3.80 6.25 -5.14
CA PHE A 72 -4.75 6.11 -4.04
C PHE A 72 -4.39 4.89 -3.20
N PHE A 73 -4.07 5.11 -1.92
CA PHE A 73 -3.90 4.03 -0.97
C PHE A 73 -5.28 3.57 -0.50
N VAL A 74 -5.61 2.32 -0.82
CA VAL A 74 -6.92 1.71 -0.58
C VAL A 74 -6.90 0.88 0.69
N TYR A 75 -5.89 0.02 0.85
CA TYR A 75 -5.86 -0.92 1.97
C TYR A 75 -4.44 -1.19 2.45
N GLY A 76 -4.29 -1.58 3.71
CA GLY A 76 -3.01 -1.88 4.31
C GLY A 76 -3.13 -2.93 5.41
N TYR A 77 -2.15 -3.83 5.51
CA TYR A 77 -2.10 -4.87 6.53
C TYR A 77 -0.66 -5.21 6.96
N ALA A 78 -0.49 -5.50 8.25
CA ALA A 78 0.81 -5.86 8.84
C ALA A 78 1.18 -7.32 8.52
N LYS A 79 2.48 -7.58 8.30
CA LYS A 79 2.99 -8.93 8.06
C LYS A 79 3.10 -9.72 9.37
N LYS A 80 1.96 -10.16 9.89
CA LYS A 80 1.78 -11.34 10.75
C LYS A 80 0.32 -11.75 11.00
N LEU A 81 -0.68 -11.07 10.41
CA LEU A 81 -2.09 -11.40 10.68
C LEU A 81 -2.86 -12.10 9.54
N ARG A 82 -2.44 -12.01 8.28
CA ARG A 82 -3.14 -12.67 7.15
C ARG A 82 -2.14 -13.09 6.09
N ALA A 83 -1.71 -14.35 6.15
CA ALA A 83 -0.79 -14.96 5.18
C ALA A 83 -1.46 -15.32 3.85
N SER A 84 -2.79 -15.27 3.78
CA SER A 84 -3.54 -15.31 2.54
C SER A 84 -4.64 -14.26 2.67
N ILE A 85 -4.89 -13.49 1.62
CA ILE A 85 -6.13 -12.72 1.51
C ILE A 85 -7.21 -13.81 1.56
N LYS A 86 -7.85 -13.99 2.72
CA LYS A 86 -9.01 -14.88 2.83
C LYS A 86 -10.02 -14.36 1.81
N ASN A 87 -10.52 -15.27 0.97
CA ASN A 87 -11.48 -15.10 -0.13
C ASN A 87 -12.73 -14.23 0.15
N GLU A 88 -12.87 -13.62 1.32
CA GLU A 88 -13.98 -12.74 1.68
C GLU A 88 -13.77 -11.29 1.24
N GLU A 89 -12.53 -10.82 1.05
CA GLU A 89 -12.26 -9.44 0.58
C GLU A 89 -12.32 -9.32 -0.96
N GLU A 90 -12.43 -10.43 -1.70
CA GLU A 90 -12.59 -10.45 -3.16
C GLU A 90 -14.03 -10.08 -3.60
N LYS A 91 -14.99 -10.09 -2.67
CA LYS A 91 -16.40 -9.74 -2.94
C LYS A 91 -16.72 -8.23 -2.87
N ALA A 92 -15.74 -7.38 -2.58
CA ALA A 92 -15.97 -5.94 -2.34
C ALA A 92 -15.21 -4.99 -3.30
N LEU A 93 -14.62 -5.52 -4.37
CA LEU A 93 -13.98 -4.80 -5.48
C LEU A 93 -14.76 -5.04 -6.77
#